data_AF-A0A0D2M9P2-F1
#
_entry.id   AF-A0A0D2M9P2-F1
#
_cell.length_a   1.000
_cell.length_b   1.000
_cell.length_c   1.000
_cell.angle_alpha   90.00
_cell.angle_beta   90.00
_cell.angle_gamma   90.00
#
_symmetry.space_group_name_H-M   'P 1'
#
loop_
_entity.id
_entity.type
_entity.pdbx_description
1 polymer ?
#
loop_
_entity_poly.entity_id
_entity_poly.type
_entity_poly.pdbx_seq_one_letter_code
_entity_poly.pdbx_strand_id
1 'polypeptide(L)'
;MVARGEWDPKEDRLLVRALLTGGAAEEHEVDWGAAVPGRSEAQALKRWRLMLKALAPECRGSFGAAVQEAAHRIWGAARMAAAAEAAGQQDKGTAE
;
A
#
# COMPACT_ATOMS: atom_id res chain seq x y z
N MET A 1 12.11 20.80 1.50
CA MET A 1 10.99 21.01 2.42
C MET A 1 9.74 20.54 1.69
N VAL A 2 9.34 19.29 1.91
CA VAL A 2 8.14 18.73 1.27
C VAL A 2 6.93 19.25 2.05
N ALA A 3 5.98 19.89 1.37
CA ALA A 3 4.87 20.58 2.00
C ALA A 3 3.96 19.58 2.74
N ARG A 4 3.35 20.01 3.85
CA ARG A 4 2.32 19.24 4.61
C ARG A 4 1.18 18.83 3.67
N GLY A 5 1.28 17.68 3.02
CA GLY A 5 0.30 17.21 2.05
C GLY A 5 0.84 16.30 0.95
N GLU A 6 2.16 16.31 0.72
CA GLU A 6 2.78 15.35 -0.20
C GLU A 6 2.85 13.96 0.44
N TRP A 7 2.49 12.95 -0.36
CA TRP A 7 2.65 11.55 -0.04
C TRP A 7 3.96 11.08 -0.66
N ASP A 8 4.86 10.59 0.18
CA ASP A 8 6.12 10.04 -0.30
C ASP A 8 5.86 8.69 -1.00
N PRO A 9 6.59 8.36 -2.09
CA PRO A 9 6.48 7.05 -2.71
C PRO A 9 6.75 5.88 -1.74
N LYS A 10 7.44 6.12 -0.61
CA LYS A 10 7.56 5.14 0.47
C LYS A 10 6.24 4.91 1.23
N GLU A 11 5.47 5.97 1.48
CA GLU A 11 4.17 5.88 2.15
C GLU A 11 3.14 5.14 1.28
N ASP A 12 3.16 5.38 -0.04
CA ASP A 12 2.33 4.64 -0.99
C ASP A 12 2.66 3.13 -1.00
N ARG A 13 3.95 2.79 -0.89
CA ARG A 13 4.39 1.39 -0.76
C ARG A 13 3.90 0.74 0.52
N LEU A 14 3.96 1.47 1.64
CA LEU A 14 3.49 0.98 2.93
C LEU A 14 1.98 0.74 2.90
N LEU A 15 1.24 1.70 2.34
CA LEU A 15 -0.21 1.59 2.15
C LEU A 15 -0.56 0.33 1.36
N VAL A 16 0.00 0.16 0.16
CA VAL A 16 -0.32 -1.01 -0.68
C VAL A 16 0.19 -2.33 -0.08
N ARG A 17 1.34 -2.31 0.61
CA ARG A 17 1.82 -3.49 1.35
C ARG A 17 0.82 -3.88 2.45
N ALA A 18 0.31 -2.92 3.22
CA ALA A 18 -0.69 -3.20 4.24
C ALA A 18 -1.97 -3.79 3.63
N LEU A 19 -2.43 -3.27 2.49
CA LEU A 19 -3.58 -3.81 1.76
C LEU A 19 -3.36 -5.25 1.27
N LEU A 20 -2.15 -5.55 0.76
CA LEU A 20 -1.80 -6.90 0.33
C LEU A 20 -1.67 -7.89 1.49
N THR A 21 -1.06 -7.46 2.60
CA THR A 21 -0.75 -8.35 3.74
C THR A 21 -1.95 -8.52 4.67
N GLY A 22 -2.81 -7.51 4.75
CA GLY A 22 -3.99 -7.50 5.60
C GLY A 22 -5.10 -8.46 5.15
N GLY A 23 -5.03 -9.00 3.92
CA GLY A 23 -5.98 -9.98 3.42
C GLY A 23 -7.43 -9.49 3.28
N ALA A 24 -7.64 -8.17 3.39
CA ALA A 24 -8.95 -7.55 3.26
C ALA A 24 -9.53 -7.83 1.86
N ALA A 25 -10.76 -8.33 1.81
CA ALA A 25 -11.46 -8.53 0.55
C ALA A 25 -12.09 -7.21 0.05
N GLU A 26 -12.42 -6.31 0.99
CA GLU A 26 -13.09 -5.04 0.70
C GLU A 26 -12.44 -3.83 1.39
N GLU A 27 -12.68 -2.62 0.85
CA GLU A 27 -12.13 -1.34 1.36
C GLU A 27 -12.46 -1.10 2.85
N HIS A 28 -13.61 -1.60 3.32
CA HIS A 28 -14.10 -1.35 4.67
C HIS A 28 -13.50 -2.29 5.73
N GLU A 29 -12.90 -3.41 5.33
CA GLU A 29 -12.24 -4.36 6.24
C GLU A 29 -10.79 -3.97 6.52
N VAL A 30 -10.26 -3.02 5.75
CA VAL A 30 -8.89 -2.55 5.88
C VAL A 30 -8.72 -1.69 7.12
N ASP A 31 -7.72 -2.02 7.93
CA ASP A 31 -7.26 -1.13 9.00
C ASP A 31 -6.37 -0.01 8.42
N TRP A 32 -7.01 1.05 7.94
CA TRP A 32 -6.35 2.21 7.34
C TRP A 32 -5.50 3.00 8.33
N GLY A 33 -5.84 2.96 9.62
CA GLY A 33 -5.10 3.63 10.69
C GLY A 33 -3.75 2.97 10.97
N ALA A 34 -3.67 1.64 10.86
CA ALA A 34 -2.42 0.89 10.99
C ALA A 34 -1.65 0.79 9.67
N ALA A 35 -2.29 1.04 8.52
CA ALA A 35 -1.66 0.85 7.21
C ALA A 35 -0.43 1.74 6.97
N VAL A 36 -0.42 2.98 7.47
CA VAL A 36 0.71 3.91 7.32
C VAL A 36 1.01 4.60 8.65
N PRO A 37 2.15 4.33 9.29
CA PRO A 37 2.49 4.94 10.57
C PRO A 37 2.60 6.46 10.44
N GLY A 38 1.94 7.19 11.34
CA GLY A 38 1.94 8.65 11.35
C GLY A 38 0.91 9.32 10.42
N ARG A 39 0.10 8.54 9.69
CA ARG A 39 -1.05 9.05 8.94
C ARG A 39 -2.35 8.62 9.60
N SER A 40 -3.37 9.47 9.50
CA SER A 40 -4.71 9.12 9.96
C SER A 40 -5.42 8.24 8.94
N GLU A 41 -6.36 7.42 9.40
CA GLU A 41 -7.23 6.59 8.56
C GLU A 41 -7.84 7.38 7.39
N ALA A 42 -8.43 8.56 7.67
CA ALA A 42 -9.03 9.40 6.64
C ALA A 42 -8.03 9.86 5.55
N GLN A 43 -6.74 10.02 5.92
CA GLN A 43 -5.70 10.39 4.96
C GLN A 43 -5.33 9.18 4.08
N ALA A 44 -5.17 8.01 4.69
CA ALA A 44 -4.85 6.76 3.98
C ALA A 44 -5.96 6.37 3.00
N LEU A 45 -7.22 6.41 3.44
CA LEU A 45 -8.39 6.12 2.60
C LEU A 45 -8.55 7.14 1.47
N LYS A 46 -8.33 8.45 1.74
CA LYS A 46 -8.32 9.46 0.68
C LYS A 46 -7.23 9.20 -0.35
N ARG A 47 -6.04 8.78 0.10
CA ARG A 47 -4.92 8.45 -0.80
C ARG A 47 -5.24 7.24 -1.66
N TRP A 48 -5.76 6.18 -1.07
CA TRP A 48 -6.19 4.98 -1.79
C TRP A 48 -7.20 5.32 -2.89
N ARG A 49 -8.22 6.12 -2.59
CA ARG A 49 -9.20 6.58 -3.60
C ARG A 49 -8.58 7.39 -4.74
N LEU A 50 -7.55 8.19 -4.45
CA LEU A 50 -6.80 8.90 -5.50
C LEU A 50 -5.99 7.93 -6.37
N MET A 51 -5.40 6.90 -5.77
CA MET A 51 -4.71 5.85 -6.53
C MET A 51 -5.68 5.08 -7.43
N LEU A 52 -6.85 4.69 -6.90
CA LEU A 52 -7.91 4.03 -7.68
C LEU A 52 -8.30 4.83 -8.92
N LYS A 53 -8.39 6.16 -8.82
CA LYS A 53 -8.67 7.02 -9.98
C LYS A 53 -7.59 6.97 -11.06
N ALA A 54 -6.35 6.69 -10.68
CA ALA A 54 -5.23 6.53 -11.62
C ALA A 54 -5.14 5.10 -12.20
N LEU A 55 -5.81 4.12 -11.61
CA LEU A 55 -5.90 2.76 -12.16
C LEU A 55 -6.87 2.68 -13.33
N ALA A 56 -6.64 1.72 -14.23
CA ALA A 56 -7.58 1.41 -15.31
C ALA A 56 -8.96 1.04 -14.73
N PRO A 57 -10.06 1.47 -15.38
CA PRO A 57 -11.42 1.21 -14.87
C PRO A 57 -11.71 -0.29 -14.72
N GLU A 58 -11.07 -1.12 -15.55
CA GLU A 58 -11.17 -2.59 -15.54
C GLU A 58 -10.70 -3.20 -14.20
N CYS A 59 -9.68 -2.59 -13.58
CA CYS A 59 -9.15 -3.05 -12.28
C CYS A 59 -9.95 -2.52 -11.09
N ARG A 60 -10.83 -1.52 -11.27
CA ARG A 60 -11.63 -0.93 -10.18
C ARG A 60 -12.86 -1.76 -9.79
N GLY A 61 -13.21 -2.78 -10.59
CA GLY A 61 -14.37 -3.64 -10.34
C GLY A 61 -14.20 -4.61 -9.17
N SER A 62 -12.97 -4.86 -8.73
CA SER A 62 -12.67 -5.70 -7.58
C SER A 62 -11.56 -5.07 -6.75
N PHE A 63 -11.77 -4.96 -5.43
CA PHE A 63 -10.79 -4.39 -4.52
C PHE A 63 -9.45 -5.14 -4.58
N GLY A 64 -9.49 -6.49 -4.57
CA GLY A 64 -8.28 -7.31 -4.71
C GLY A 64 -7.52 -7.05 -6.02
N ALA A 65 -8.23 -6.96 -7.15
CA ALA A 65 -7.61 -6.66 -8.45
C ALA A 65 -7.00 -5.24 -8.46
N ALA A 66 -7.67 -4.27 -7.86
CA ALA A 66 -7.17 -2.91 -7.73
C ALA A 66 -5.89 -2.85 -6.87
N VAL A 67 -5.84 -3.61 -5.77
CA VAL A 67 -4.65 -3.70 -4.89
C VAL A 67 -3.48 -4.34 -5.64
N GLN A 68 -3.72 -5.42 -6.38
CA GLN A 68 -2.68 -6.07 -7.19
C GLN A 68 -2.16 -5.17 -8.30
N GLU A 69 -3.04 -4.49 -9.03
CA GLU A 69 -2.64 -3.54 -10.06
C GLU A 69 -1.89 -2.33 -9.47
N ALA A 70 -2.34 -1.81 -8.31
CA ALA A 70 -1.61 -0.76 -7.60
C ALA A 70 -0.21 -1.21 -7.18
N ALA A 71 -0.08 -2.46 -6.68
CA ALA A 71 1.20 -3.06 -6.34
C ALA A 71 2.11 -3.19 -7.57
N HIS A 72 1.56 -3.66 -8.69
CA HIS A 72 2.27 -3.77 -9.96
C HIS A 72 2.79 -2.42 -10.45
N ARG A 73 2.04 -1.32 -10.28
CA ARG A 73 2.47 0.03 -10.68
C ARG A 73 3.53 0.61 -9.75
N ILE A 74 3.45 0.34 -8.45
CA ILE A 74 4.41 0.87 -7.46
C ILE A 74 5.75 0.16 -7.52
N TRP A 75 5.73 -1.16 -7.66
CA TRP A 75 6.95 -1.97 -7.67
C TRP A 75 7.44 -2.25 -9.10
N GLY A 76 6.56 -2.39 -10.09
CA GLY A 76 6.94 -2.85 -11.43
C GLY A 76 7.39 -4.32 -11.41
N ALA A 77 7.23 -5.03 -12.54
CA ALA A 77 7.55 -6.46 -12.66
C ALA A 77 8.98 -6.83 -12.18
N ALA A 78 9.93 -5.90 -12.25
CA ALA A 78 11.32 -6.11 -11.84
C ALA A 78 11.57 -6.05 -10.32
N ARG A 79 10.63 -5.53 -9.52
CA ARG A 79 10.81 -5.29 -8.06
C ARG A 79 9.83 -6.08 -7.20
N MET A 80 8.96 -6.91 -7.78
CA MET A 80 8.18 -7.89 -7.02
C MET A 80 9.09 -8.98 -6.43
N ALA A 81 10.14 -9.38 -7.17
CA ALA A 81 11.19 -10.26 -6.66
C ALA A 81 11.91 -9.64 -5.44
N ALA A 82 12.30 -8.36 -5.52
CA ALA A 82 13.03 -7.69 -4.44
C ALA A 82 12.15 -7.26 -3.24
N ALA A 83 10.87 -6.98 -3.45
CA ALA A 83 9.95 -6.56 -2.37
C ALA A 83 9.43 -7.75 -1.53
N ALA A 84 9.27 -8.93 -2.15
CA ALA A 84 9.04 -10.16 -1.41
C ALA A 84 10.24 -10.50 -0.50
N GLU A 85 11.47 -10.30 -0.98
CA GLU A 85 12.70 -10.49 -0.19
C GLU A 85 12.80 -9.50 0.99
N ALA A 86 12.43 -8.23 0.79
CA ALA A 86 12.46 -7.23 1.87
C ALA A 86 11.40 -7.49 2.96
N ALA A 87 10.28 -8.13 2.62
CA ALA A 87 9.28 -8.55 3.61
C ALA A 87 9.78 -9.70 4.50
N GLY A 88 10.80 -10.45 4.09
CA GLY A 88 11.48 -11.47 4.88
C GLY A 88 12.65 -10.97 5.75
N GLN A 89 13.06 -9.70 5.66
CA GLN A 89 14.25 -9.18 6.36
C GLN A 89 13.93 -8.38 7.64
N GLN A 90 12.66 -8.24 8.02
CA GLN A 90 12.25 -7.59 9.29
C GLN A 90 11.95 -8.62 10.40
N ASP A 91 12.68 -9.73 10.46
CA ASP A 91 12.70 -10.63 11.62
C ASP A 91 14.12 -11.18 11.81
N LYS A 92 15.05 -10.30 12.19
CA LYS A 92 16.26 -10.73 12.90
C LYS A 92 16.44 -9.79 14.07
N GLY A 93 16.10 -10.34 15.23
CA GLY A 93 15.99 -9.65 16.50
C GLY A 93 17.27 -8.93 16.92
N THR A 94 17.06 -7.73 17.42
CA THR A 94 17.86 -7.17 18.49
C THR A 94 17.36 -7.78 19.80
N ALA A 95 18.14 -8.70 20.37
CA ALA A 95 18.23 -9.08 21.78
C ALA A 95 19.05 -10.38 21.82
N GLU A 96 20.09 -10.57 22.61
CA GLU A 96 20.91 -9.76 23.51
C GLU A 96 22.21 -10.58 23.69
#